data_AF-A0A0L6W795-F1
#
_entry.id   AF-A0A0L6W795-F1
#
_cell.length_a   1.000
_cell.length_b   1.000
_cell.length_c   1.000
_cell.angle_alpha   90.00
_cell.angle_beta   90.00
_cell.angle_gamma   90.00
#
_symmetry.space_group_name_H-M   'P 1'
#
loop_
_entity.id
_entity.type
_entity.pdbx_description
1 polymer ?
#
loop_
_entity_poly.entity_id
_entity_poly.type
_entity_poly.pdbx_seq_one_letter_code
_entity_poly.pdbx_strand_id
1 'polypeptide(L)'
;MSSDVLANFICLDELTQVIYQGVYRFVVLSTVSDQWTIHLGLSGPEGRWWRGSWAKTDILEIVGSKSSDKLLEAFAERLAETFIQGELYVGDWSTEKDAKIKLTLGPSSKKPLHISLAELTSSEAASHATDILLDIALQAQSRKCRLHPDHFASTYVSSQPSIDKRTL
;
A
#
# COMPACT_ATOMS: atom_id res chain seq x y z
N MET A 1 -30.37 -7.32 -0.81
CA MET A 1 -29.33 -6.37 -0.37
C MET A 1 -28.06 -6.74 -1.12
N SER A 2 -27.64 -5.95 -2.11
CA SER A 2 -26.36 -6.22 -2.77
C SER A 2 -25.26 -5.90 -1.77
N SER A 3 -24.59 -6.92 -1.23
CA SER A 3 -23.39 -6.71 -0.43
C SER A 3 -22.41 -5.86 -1.25
N ASP A 4 -21.90 -4.80 -0.62
CA ASP A 4 -20.84 -3.98 -1.19
C ASP A 4 -19.54 -4.77 -1.04
N VAL A 5 -19.12 -5.42 -2.13
CA VAL A 5 -17.96 -6.32 -2.15
C VAL A 5 -16.72 -5.60 -1.63
N LEU A 6 -16.55 -4.32 -1.97
CA LEU A 6 -15.38 -3.52 -1.61
C LEU A 6 -15.37 -3.11 -0.14
N ALA A 7 -16.51 -3.14 0.55
CA ALA A 7 -16.54 -2.91 2.00
C ALA A 7 -15.72 -3.97 2.77
N ASN A 8 -15.61 -5.19 2.24
CA ASN A 8 -14.78 -6.25 2.82
C ASN A 8 -13.28 -6.07 2.55
N PHE A 9 -12.91 -5.12 1.69
CA PHE A 9 -11.53 -4.92 1.21
C PHE A 9 -10.83 -3.76 1.92
N ILE A 10 -11.48 -3.10 2.90
CA ILE A 10 -10.93 -1.93 3.61
C ILE A 10 -9.56 -2.19 4.27
N CYS A 11 -9.25 -3.45 4.61
CA CYS A 11 -7.93 -3.84 5.14
C CYS A 11 -6.77 -3.65 4.13
N LEU A 12 -7.09 -3.43 2.85
CA LEU A 12 -6.13 -3.12 1.80
C LEU A 12 -5.95 -1.61 1.62
N ASP A 13 -6.73 -0.78 2.30
CA ASP A 13 -6.61 0.67 2.18
C ASP A 13 -5.35 1.18 2.88
N GLU A 14 -4.79 2.27 2.34
CA GLU A 14 -3.59 2.94 2.84
C GLU A 14 -2.33 2.05 3.03
N LEU A 15 -2.28 0.87 2.41
CA LEU A 15 -1.09 0.02 2.49
C LEU A 15 0.04 0.58 1.60
N THR A 16 1.24 0.65 2.17
CA THR A 16 2.45 1.10 1.47
C THR A 16 3.56 0.06 1.64
N GLN A 17 4.26 -0.29 0.56
CA GLN A 17 5.36 -1.26 0.57
C GLN A 17 6.44 -0.86 -0.46
N VAL A 18 7.66 -1.38 -0.27
CA VAL A 18 8.76 -1.23 -1.24
C VAL A 18 9.09 -2.60 -1.86
N ILE A 19 9.16 -2.65 -3.18
CA ILE A 19 9.64 -3.83 -3.94
C ILE A 19 11.08 -3.58 -4.38
N TYR A 20 11.95 -4.55 -4.11
CA TYR A 20 13.34 -4.57 -4.60
C TYR A 20 13.47 -5.64 -5.69
N GLN A 21 13.82 -5.23 -6.92
CA GLN A 21 14.06 -6.14 -8.04
C GLN A 21 15.34 -5.76 -8.78
N GLY A 22 16.43 -6.44 -8.42
CA GLY A 22 17.76 -6.10 -8.93
C GLY A 22 18.18 -4.70 -8.49
N VAL A 23 18.44 -3.82 -9.45
CA VAL A 23 18.79 -2.41 -9.20
C VAL A 23 17.57 -1.51 -9.03
N TYR A 24 16.38 -1.99 -9.37
CA TYR A 24 15.16 -1.21 -9.34
C TYR A 24 14.50 -1.28 -7.97
N ARG A 25 13.98 -0.14 -7.53
CA ARG A 25 13.20 0.02 -6.30
C ARG A 25 11.87 0.63 -6.67
N PHE A 26 10.80 -0.06 -6.33
CA PHE A 26 9.44 0.42 -6.57
C PHE A 26 8.75 0.69 -5.25
N VAL A 27 7.97 1.76 -5.19
CA VAL A 27 7.01 2.00 -4.11
C VAL A 27 5.65 1.53 -4.61
N VAL A 28 4.97 0.72 -3.82
CA VAL A 28 3.60 0.26 -4.08
C VAL A 28 2.69 0.90 -3.05
N LEU A 29 1.64 1.55 -3.52
CA LEU A 29 0.58 2.13 -2.70
C LEU A 29 -0.73 1.45 -3.05
N SER A 30 -1.52 1.16 -2.03
CA SER A 30 -2.82 0.52 -2.14
C SER A 30 -3.88 1.44 -1.55
N THR A 31 -4.96 1.65 -2.30
CA THR A 31 -6.11 2.45 -1.84
C THR A 31 -7.42 1.76 -2.20
N VAL A 32 -8.42 1.90 -1.35
CA VAL A 32 -9.76 1.32 -1.55
C VAL A 32 -10.80 2.42 -1.54
N SER A 33 -11.46 2.61 -2.68
CA SER A 33 -12.58 3.54 -2.85
C SER A 33 -13.80 2.80 -3.42
N ASP A 34 -14.28 3.21 -4.59
CA ASP A 34 -15.19 2.48 -5.47
C ASP A 34 -14.55 1.22 -6.10
N GLN A 35 -13.23 1.14 -6.09
CA GLN A 35 -12.43 0.02 -6.56
C GLN A 35 -11.17 -0.11 -5.69
N TRP A 36 -10.55 -1.29 -5.70
CA TRP A 36 -9.23 -1.46 -5.12
C TRP A 36 -8.18 -1.02 -6.14
N THR A 37 -7.42 0.04 -5.83
CA THR A 37 -6.44 0.64 -6.73
C THR A 37 -5.03 0.43 -6.20
N ILE A 38 -4.13 0.05 -7.10
CA ILE A 38 -2.69 0.00 -6.87
C ILE A 38 -2.02 1.10 -7.67
N HIS A 39 -1.20 1.90 -6.99
CA HIS A 39 -0.22 2.78 -7.62
C HIS A 39 1.18 2.21 -7.40
N LEU A 40 1.98 2.21 -8.46
CA LEU A 40 3.37 1.75 -8.44
C LEU A 40 4.25 2.91 -8.90
N GLY A 41 5.19 3.36 -8.08
CA GLY A 41 6.16 4.40 -8.45
C GLY A 41 7.56 3.79 -8.58
N LEU A 42 8.28 4.11 -9.66
CA LEU A 42 9.69 3.77 -9.77
C LEU A 42 10.54 4.85 -9.07
N SER A 43 11.44 4.42 -8.18
CA SER A 43 12.45 5.31 -7.63
C SER A 43 13.47 5.67 -8.70
N GLY A 44 13.63 6.96 -8.97
CA GLY A 44 14.55 7.46 -9.96
C GLY A 44 14.19 8.87 -10.43
N PRO A 45 15.07 9.52 -11.22
CA PRO A 45 14.82 10.84 -11.76
C PRO A 45 13.66 10.89 -12.76
N GLU A 46 13.23 9.75 -13.29
CA GLU A 46 12.19 9.66 -14.31
C GLU A 46 10.78 9.93 -13.76
N GLY A 47 10.59 9.80 -12.43
CA GLY A 47 9.31 10.07 -11.77
C GLY A 47 8.14 9.27 -12.35
N ARG A 48 8.39 8.05 -12.81
CA ARG A 48 7.40 7.20 -13.49
C ARG A 48 6.47 6.52 -12.48
N TRP A 49 5.19 6.53 -12.80
CA TRP A 49 4.15 5.88 -12.03
C TRP A 49 3.24 5.06 -12.92
N TRP A 50 2.70 3.99 -12.37
CA TRP A 50 1.67 3.17 -12.99
C TRP A 50 0.49 3.02 -12.06
N ARG A 51 -0.68 2.77 -12.64
CA ARG A 51 -1.92 2.52 -11.93
C ARG A 51 -2.63 1.29 -12.49
N GLY A 52 -3.16 0.46 -11.61
CA GLY A 52 -4.11 -0.58 -11.95
C GLY A 52 -5.16 -0.71 -10.87
N SER A 53 -6.30 -1.31 -11.21
CA SER A 53 -7.38 -1.47 -10.25
C SER A 53 -8.17 -2.75 -10.50
N TRP A 54 -8.83 -3.22 -9.44
CA TRP A 54 -9.87 -4.23 -9.50
C TRP A 54 -11.18 -3.63 -9.02
N ALA A 55 -12.16 -3.66 -9.91
CA ALA A 55 -13.55 -3.39 -9.58
C ALA A 55 -14.19 -4.65 -8.97
N LYS A 56 -15.44 -4.48 -8.51
CA LYS A 56 -16.27 -5.58 -8.01
C LYS A 56 -16.31 -6.79 -8.96
N THR A 57 -16.38 -6.55 -10.26
CA THR A 57 -16.45 -7.62 -11.27
C THR A 57 -15.19 -8.47 -11.29
N ASP A 58 -14.01 -7.84 -11.22
CA ASP A 58 -12.72 -8.54 -11.22
C ASP A 58 -12.56 -9.41 -9.97
N ILE A 59 -12.95 -8.86 -8.81
CA ILE A 59 -12.93 -9.59 -7.53
C ILE A 59 -13.84 -10.81 -7.59
N LEU A 60 -15.07 -10.65 -8.09
CA LEU A 60 -16.04 -11.75 -8.18
C LEU A 60 -15.67 -12.79 -9.25
N GLU A 61 -14.87 -12.44 -10.25
CA GLU A 61 -14.31 -13.41 -11.20
C GLU A 61 -13.28 -14.33 -10.52
N ILE A 62 -12.51 -13.79 -9.57
CA ILE A 62 -11.48 -14.53 -8.83
C ILE A 62 -12.08 -15.38 -7.71
N VAL A 63 -12.93 -14.79 -6.87
CA VAL A 63 -13.47 -15.44 -5.66
C VAL A 63 -14.76 -16.22 -5.96
N GLY A 64 -15.49 -15.81 -7.01
CA GLY A 64 -16.76 -16.39 -7.45
C GLY A 64 -17.95 -15.47 -7.17
N SER A 65 -18.93 -15.46 -8.09
CA SER A 65 -20.10 -14.55 -8.06
C SER A 65 -21.07 -14.76 -6.90
N LYS A 66 -20.96 -15.87 -6.16
CA LYS A 66 -21.80 -16.22 -5.01
C LYS A 66 -21.01 -16.29 -3.70
N SER A 67 -19.90 -15.56 -3.62
CA SER A 67 -19.07 -15.49 -2.42
C SER A 67 -19.83 -14.86 -1.26
N SER A 68 -19.67 -15.42 -0.06
CA SER A 68 -20.17 -14.80 1.17
C SER A 68 -19.23 -13.71 1.65
N ASP A 69 -19.72 -12.77 2.46
CA ASP A 69 -18.91 -11.69 3.04
C ASP A 69 -17.69 -12.25 3.78
N LYS A 70 -17.88 -13.32 4.58
CA LYS A 70 -16.77 -14.01 5.27
C LYS A 70 -15.69 -14.54 4.33
N LEU A 71 -16.06 -15.00 3.13
CA LEU A 71 -15.08 -15.47 2.14
C LEU A 71 -14.35 -14.30 1.48
N LEU A 72 -15.07 -13.20 1.22
CA LEU A 72 -14.49 -11.96 0.68
C LEU A 72 -13.51 -11.31 1.66
N GLU A 73 -13.89 -11.20 2.92
CA GLU A 73 -13.05 -10.68 4.00
C GLU A 73 -11.78 -11.52 4.17
N ALA A 74 -11.91 -12.84 4.30
CA ALA A 74 -10.75 -13.74 4.41
C ALA A 74 -9.84 -13.70 3.16
N PHE A 75 -10.40 -13.41 1.98
CA PHE A 75 -9.61 -13.22 0.77
C PHE A 75 -8.87 -11.88 0.78
N ALA A 76 -9.53 -10.79 1.18
CA ALA A 76 -8.91 -9.48 1.33
C ALA A 76 -7.81 -9.49 2.40
N GLU A 77 -8.02 -10.15 3.53
CA GLU A 77 -7.01 -10.32 4.59
C GLU A 77 -5.76 -11.03 4.06
N ARG A 78 -5.91 -12.10 3.26
CA ARG A 78 -4.76 -12.78 2.64
C ARG A 78 -4.02 -11.90 1.64
N LEU A 79 -4.73 -11.04 0.90
CA LEU A 79 -4.10 -10.06 0.02
C LEU A 79 -3.31 -9.04 0.84
N ALA A 80 -3.86 -8.57 1.97
CA ALA A 80 -3.19 -7.63 2.87
C ALA A 80 -1.94 -8.26 3.47
N GLU A 81 -2.02 -9.51 3.95
CA GLU A 81 -0.87 -10.28 4.43
C GLU A 81 0.21 -10.42 3.35
N THR A 82 -0.17 -10.77 2.12
CA THR A 82 0.75 -10.87 0.97
C THR A 82 1.48 -9.55 0.73
N PHE A 83 0.75 -8.43 0.80
CA PHE A 83 1.29 -7.08 0.62
C PHE A 83 2.26 -6.70 1.75
N ILE A 84 1.87 -6.93 3.00
CA ILE A 84 2.66 -6.62 4.20
C ILE A 84 3.95 -7.45 4.24
N GLN A 85 3.88 -8.73 3.87
CA GLN A 85 5.05 -9.62 3.81
C GLN A 85 5.99 -9.30 2.65
N GLY A 86 5.59 -8.43 1.72
CA GLY A 86 6.41 -8.09 0.56
C GLY A 86 6.48 -9.20 -0.48
N GLU A 87 5.50 -10.12 -0.49
CA GLU A 87 5.34 -11.16 -1.52
C GLU A 87 4.75 -10.53 -2.80
N LEU A 88 5.48 -9.56 -3.34
CA LEU A 88 5.10 -8.71 -4.47
C LEU A 88 6.21 -8.72 -5.52
N TYR A 89 5.83 -8.74 -6.80
CA TYR A 89 6.79 -8.76 -7.90
C TYR A 89 6.28 -7.97 -9.10
N VAL A 90 7.09 -7.06 -9.65
CA VAL A 90 6.76 -6.37 -10.91
C VAL A 90 7.16 -7.28 -12.08
N GLY A 91 6.15 -7.80 -12.76
CA GLY A 91 6.29 -8.60 -13.96
C GLY A 91 6.30 -7.75 -15.23
N ASP A 92 6.95 -8.28 -16.27
CA ASP A 92 7.03 -7.67 -17.61
C ASP A 92 7.64 -6.26 -17.60
N TRP A 93 8.51 -5.99 -16.62
CA TRP A 93 9.21 -4.71 -16.47
C TRP A 93 10.06 -4.37 -17.70
N SER A 94 9.96 -3.11 -18.16
CA SER A 94 10.76 -2.56 -19.26
C SER A 94 11.11 -1.09 -19.01
N THR A 95 12.29 -0.68 -19.47
CA THR A 95 12.71 0.73 -19.46
C THR A 95 12.02 1.56 -20.52
N GLU A 96 11.35 0.92 -21.49
CA GLU A 96 10.58 1.61 -22.53
C GLU A 96 9.37 2.34 -21.93
N LYS A 97 9.02 3.47 -22.54
CA LYS A 97 7.82 4.22 -22.20
C LYS A 97 6.58 3.43 -22.60
N ASP A 98 5.51 3.57 -21.83
CA ASP A 98 4.22 2.93 -22.04
C ASP A 98 4.28 1.39 -21.90
N ALA A 99 5.30 0.90 -21.17
CA ALA A 99 5.45 -0.51 -20.85
C ALA A 99 4.23 -1.01 -20.06
N LYS A 100 3.56 -2.02 -20.62
CA LYS A 100 2.47 -2.74 -19.94
C LYS A 100 3.08 -3.72 -18.96
N ILE A 101 3.20 -3.29 -17.71
CA ILE A 101 3.72 -4.09 -16.62
C ILE A 101 2.56 -4.67 -15.80
N LYS A 102 2.85 -5.64 -14.94
CA LYS A 102 1.87 -6.19 -14.00
C LYS A 102 2.46 -6.26 -12.60
N LEU A 103 1.65 -5.97 -11.59
CA LEU A 103 1.96 -6.35 -10.22
C LEU A 103 1.51 -7.79 -10.00
N THR A 104 2.42 -8.64 -9.53
CA THR A 104 2.13 -10.01 -9.13
C THR A 104 2.09 -10.09 -7.61
N LEU A 105 0.99 -10.59 -7.05
CA LEU A 105 0.76 -10.85 -5.64
C LEU A 105 0.98 -12.34 -5.36
N GLY A 106 1.81 -12.66 -4.38
CA GLY A 106 2.14 -14.04 -4.01
C GLY A 106 2.83 -14.79 -5.14
N PRO A 107 3.98 -14.31 -5.66
CA PRO A 107 4.68 -14.95 -6.79
C PRO A 107 5.10 -16.39 -6.47
N SER A 108 5.33 -16.70 -5.20
CA SER A 108 5.68 -18.03 -4.68
C SER A 108 4.47 -18.95 -4.47
N SER A 109 3.25 -18.44 -4.64
CA SER A 109 2.02 -19.19 -4.39
C SER A 109 1.66 -20.13 -5.55
N LYS A 110 0.79 -21.11 -5.30
CA LYS A 110 0.30 -22.02 -6.36
C LYS A 110 -0.54 -21.31 -7.42
N LYS A 111 -1.12 -20.15 -7.09
CA LYS A 111 -1.95 -19.34 -7.96
C LYS A 111 -1.64 -17.86 -7.72
N PRO A 112 -0.53 -17.36 -8.28
CA PRO A 112 -0.21 -15.94 -8.20
C PRO A 112 -1.34 -15.12 -8.83
N LEU A 113 -1.62 -13.97 -8.24
CA LEU A 113 -2.61 -13.04 -8.76
C LEU A 113 -1.91 -11.89 -9.46
N HIS A 114 -2.54 -11.35 -10.51
CA HIS A 114 -1.93 -10.33 -11.36
C HIS A 114 -2.86 -9.12 -11.50
N ILE A 115 -2.31 -7.93 -11.27
CA ILE A 115 -2.96 -6.65 -11.55
C ILE A 115 -2.21 -6.02 -12.72
N SER A 116 -2.89 -5.82 -13.84
CA SER A 116 -2.31 -5.10 -14.97
C SER A 116 -2.18 -3.63 -14.61
N LEU A 117 -1.03 -3.03 -14.90
CA LEU A 117 -0.73 -1.64 -14.59
C LEU A 117 -0.51 -0.84 -15.88
N ALA A 118 -1.15 0.31 -15.99
CA ALA A 118 -0.96 1.27 -17.06
C ALA A 118 -0.11 2.44 -16.59
N GLU A 119 0.84 2.87 -17.41
CA GLU A 119 1.70 4.02 -17.09
C GLU A 119 0.88 5.31 -17.08
N LEU A 120 1.11 6.14 -16.07
CA LEU A 120 0.53 7.47 -15.95
C LEU A 120 1.30 8.46 -16.83
N THR A 121 0.62 9.48 -17.32
CA THR A 121 1.31 10.62 -17.94
C THR A 121 2.19 11.34 -16.90
N SER A 122 3.21 12.07 -17.35
CA SER A 122 4.07 12.84 -16.44
C SER A 122 3.30 13.84 -15.57
N SER A 123 2.20 14.41 -16.09
CA SER A 123 1.35 15.33 -15.33
C SER A 123 0.56 14.60 -14.24
N GLU A 124 -0.02 13.45 -14.54
CA GLU A 124 -0.76 12.64 -13.56
C GLU A 124 0.19 12.08 -12.50
N ALA A 125 1.36 11.60 -12.92
CA ALA A 125 2.40 11.12 -12.02
C ALA A 125 2.89 12.21 -11.06
N ALA A 126 3.15 13.42 -11.57
CA ALA A 126 3.55 14.56 -10.74
C ALA A 126 2.45 15.00 -9.77
N SER A 127 1.19 15.05 -10.23
CA SER A 127 0.04 15.33 -9.37
C SER A 127 -0.04 14.31 -8.24
N HIS A 128 -0.04 13.01 -8.58
CA HIS A 128 -0.13 11.94 -7.60
C HIS A 128 1.03 11.96 -6.60
N ALA A 129 2.27 12.12 -7.06
CA ALA A 129 3.42 12.22 -6.18
C ALA A 129 3.33 13.42 -5.22
N THR A 130 2.74 14.53 -5.67
CA THR A 130 2.51 15.72 -4.82
C THR A 130 1.48 15.43 -3.74
N ASP A 131 0.39 14.74 -4.07
CA ASP A 131 -0.64 14.34 -3.11
C ASP A 131 -0.04 13.42 -2.03
N ILE A 132 0.73 12.41 -2.42
CA ILE A 132 1.42 11.51 -1.48
C ILE A 132 2.42 12.27 -0.61
N LEU A 133 3.19 13.21 -1.17
CA LEU A 133 4.10 14.05 -0.39
C LEU A 133 3.35 14.93 0.62
N LEU A 134 2.18 15.44 0.25
CA LEU A 134 1.32 16.20 1.16
C LEU A 134 0.83 15.30 2.30
N ASP A 135 0.35 14.10 2.00
CA ASP A 135 -0.11 13.14 3.02
C ASP A 135 1.02 12.79 4.00
N ILE A 136 2.22 12.49 3.49
CA ILE A 136 3.41 12.25 4.31
C ILE A 136 3.73 13.48 5.18
N ALA A 137 3.64 14.69 4.62
CA ALA A 137 3.91 15.92 5.35
C ALA A 137 2.87 16.18 6.47
N LEU A 138 1.59 15.91 6.21
CA LEU A 138 0.52 15.99 7.20
C LEU A 138 0.75 15.00 8.36
N GLN A 139 1.14 13.76 8.04
CA GLN A 139 1.52 12.77 9.05
C GLN A 139 2.75 13.24 9.85
N ALA A 140 3.75 13.83 9.18
CA ALA A 140 4.94 14.38 9.83
C ALA A 140 4.63 15.59 10.74
N GLN A 141 3.61 16.40 10.46
CA GLN A 141 3.22 17.53 11.32
C GLN A 141 2.89 17.06 12.74
N SER A 142 2.19 15.93 12.88
CA SER A 142 1.91 15.32 14.20
C SER A 142 3.18 14.91 14.95
N ARG A 143 4.29 14.72 14.23
CA ARG A 143 5.62 14.33 14.72
C ARG A 143 6.59 15.52 14.79
N LYS A 144 6.07 16.74 14.97
CA LYS A 144 6.87 17.99 15.00
C LYS A 144 7.66 18.20 13.70
N CYS A 145 6.99 17.95 12.57
CA CYS A 145 7.55 18.06 11.22
C CYS A 145 8.72 17.10 10.94
N ARG A 146 8.74 15.92 11.60
CA ARG A 146 9.72 14.86 11.34
C ARG A 146 9.04 13.66 10.69
N LEU A 147 9.71 13.06 9.71
CA LEU A 147 9.25 11.82 9.09
C LEU A 147 9.21 10.67 10.10
N HIS A 148 10.21 10.61 10.97
CA HIS A 148 10.32 9.60 12.03
C HIS A 148 10.09 10.23 13.41
N PRO A 149 9.47 9.50 14.35
CA PRO A 149 9.38 9.94 15.74
C PRO A 149 10.76 10.18 16.37
N ASP A 150 10.86 11.12 17.32
CA ASP A 150 12.07 11.29 18.13
C ASP A 150 12.22 10.11 19.08
N HIS A 151 13.10 9.15 18.74
CA HIS A 151 13.37 7.98 19.59
C HIS A 151 13.92 8.36 20.97
N PHE A 152 14.57 9.52 21.10
CA PHE A 152 15.11 10.03 22.37
C PHE A 152 14.07 10.67 23.30
N ALA A 153 12.89 11.04 22.80
CA ALA A 153 11.85 11.65 23.64
C ALA A 153 11.05 10.62 24.45
N SER A 154 11.04 9.34 24.03
CA SER A 154 10.26 8.28 24.68
C SER A 154 10.85 7.83 26.02
N THR A 155 12.13 8.09 26.29
CA THR A 155 12.83 7.58 27.48
C THR A 155 12.65 8.47 28.72
N TYR A 156 12.19 9.72 28.55
CA TYR A 156 12.08 10.69 29.65
C TYR A 156 10.76 10.64 30.43
N VAL A 157 9.78 9.83 30.01
CA VAL A 157 8.44 9.83 30.63
C VAL A 157 8.28 8.75 31.71
N SER A 158 9.23 7.82 31.89
CA SER A 158 9.08 6.72 32.89
C SER A 158 9.93 6.85 34.15
N SER A 159 10.49 8.01 34.46
CA SER A 159 11.28 8.21 35.68
C SER A 159 10.89 9.49 36.41
N GLN A 160 9.62 9.58 36.84
CA GLN A 160 9.30 10.41 38.00
C GLN A 160 9.59 9.62 39.28
N PRO A 161 10.54 10.05 40.13
CA PRO A 161 10.71 9.45 41.44
C PRO A 161 9.53 9.85 42.33
N SER A 162 8.86 8.85 42.90
CA SER A 162 7.91 9.02 44.00
C SER A 162 8.64 9.68 45.17
N ILE A 163 8.26 10.92 45.50
CA ILE A 163 8.72 11.58 46.73
C ILE A 163 8.05 10.86 47.90
N ASP A 164 8.84 10.04 48.59
CA ASP A 164 8.44 9.36 49.82
C ASP A 164 8.33 10.41 50.93
N LYS A 165 7.11 10.68 51.40
CA LYS A 165 6.88 11.49 52.58
C LYS A 165 7.21 10.64 53.80
N ARG A 166 8.40 10.81 54.38
CA ARG A 166 8.67 10.46 55.78
C ARG A 166 9.89 11.21 56.33
N THR A 167 9.73 11.67 57.58
CA THR A 167 10.71 12.29 58.51
C THR A 167 11.04 13.75 58.22
N LEU A 168 10.79 14.73 59.10
CA LEU A 168 10.63 14.79 60.55
C LEU A 168 9.35 15.55 60.97
#